data_AF-A0A7W1UIU1-F1
#
_entry.id   AF-A0A7W1UIU1-F1
#
_cell.length_a   1.000
_cell.length_b   1.000
_cell.length_c   1.000
_cell.angle_alpha   90.00
_cell.angle_beta   90.00
_cell.angle_gamma   90.00
#
_symmetry.space_group_name_H-M   'P 1'
#
loop_
_entity.id
_entity.type
_entity.pdbx_description
1 polymer ?
#
loop_
_entity_poly.entity_id
_entity_poly.type
_entity_poly.pdbx_seq_one_letter_code
_entity_poly.pdbx_strand_id
1 'polypeptide(L)'
;MSNTTGNTGTQDVTYNLVSILYHALQGAETYDQYIQDAQGSDQELAQFFRDVKQENKQRAERAKRILHQRLHDEQGAGGGR
;
A
#
# COMPACT_ATOMS: atom_id res chain seq x y z
N MET A 1 39.73 12.35 -4.57
CA MET A 1 39.22 12.36 -5.96
C MET A 1 37.73 12.13 -5.94
N SER A 2 36.99 13.04 -6.57
CA SER A 2 35.53 13.03 -6.66
C SER A 2 35.03 12.20 -7.84
N ASN A 3 33.88 11.57 -7.60
CA ASN A 3 32.71 11.38 -8.47
C ASN A 3 32.65 10.31 -9.58
N THR A 4 31.39 9.88 -9.78
CA THR A 4 30.74 9.19 -10.93
C THR A 4 30.69 7.66 -10.75
N THR A 5 29.53 6.99 -10.66
CA THR A 5 28.41 7.01 -11.62
C THR A 5 27.15 6.42 -10.96
N GLY A 6 25.99 7.03 -11.22
CA GLY A 6 24.69 6.56 -10.75
C GLY A 6 24.37 5.13 -11.18
N ASN A 7 24.05 4.30 -10.20
CA ASN A 7 23.23 3.12 -10.40
C ASN A 7 22.04 3.26 -9.43
N THR A 8 20.99 3.94 -9.87
CA THR A 8 19.68 3.99 -9.18
C THR A 8 18.97 2.64 -9.32
N GLY A 9 19.69 1.54 -9.06
CA GLY A 9 19.34 0.15 -9.36
C GLY A 9 18.22 -0.43 -8.53
N THR A 10 17.35 0.40 -7.94
CA THR A 10 16.07 -0.05 -7.40
C THR A 10 15.01 0.44 -8.38
N GLN A 11 14.38 -0.48 -9.14
CA GLN A 11 13.06 -0.21 -9.73
C GLN A 11 12.24 0.50 -8.65
N ASP A 12 11.73 1.71 -8.90
CA ASP A 12 11.28 2.64 -7.87
C ASP A 12 10.38 1.93 -6.82
N VAL A 13 11.02 1.49 -5.74
CA VAL A 13 10.42 0.63 -4.71
C VAL A 13 9.44 1.44 -3.88
N THR A 14 9.68 2.76 -3.78
CA THR A 14 8.78 3.72 -3.16
C THR A 14 7.53 3.85 -4.02
N TYR A 15 7.67 4.07 -5.33
CA TYR A 15 6.55 4.07 -6.28
C TYR A 15 5.76 2.76 -6.23
N ASN A 16 6.44 1.61 -6.22
CA ASN A 16 5.78 0.30 -6.14
C ASN A 16 4.97 0.16 -4.85
N LEU A 17 5.51 0.63 -3.72
CA LEU A 17 4.83 0.55 -2.43
C LEU A 17 3.67 1.54 -2.31
N VAL A 18 3.81 2.74 -2.87
CA VAL A 18 2.72 3.72 -3.01
C VAL A 18 1.61 3.15 -3.90
N SER A 19 1.97 2.47 -5.00
CA SER A 19 1.01 1.81 -5.88
C SER A 19 0.24 0.70 -5.16
N ILE A 20 0.91 -0.13 -4.36
CA ILE A 20 0.25 -1.13 -3.51
C ILE A 20 -0.71 -0.47 -2.52
N LEU A 21 -0.27 0.59 -1.84
CA LEU A 21 -1.11 1.34 -0.89
C LEU A 21 -2.37 1.88 -1.58
N TYR A 22 -2.20 2.54 -2.73
CA TYR A 22 -3.29 3.13 -3.50
C TYR A 22 -4.32 2.06 -3.90
N HIS A 23 -3.89 0.97 -4.54
CA HIS A 23 -4.81 -0.06 -5.00
C HIS A 23 -5.51 -0.80 -3.86
N ALA A 24 -4.85 -1.00 -2.72
CA ALA A 24 -5.47 -1.59 -1.55
C ALA A 24 -6.59 -0.70 -0.99
N LEU A 25 -6.36 0.62 -0.89
CA LEU A 25 -7.38 1.57 -0.44
C LEU A 25 -8.53 1.69 -1.44
N GLN A 26 -8.23 1.82 -2.74
CA GLN A 26 -9.24 1.88 -3.79
C GLN A 26 -10.12 0.61 -3.81
N GLY A 27 -9.51 -0.57 -3.65
CA GLY A 27 -10.23 -1.82 -3.55
C GLY A 27 -11.14 -1.84 -2.32
N ALA A 28 -10.62 -1.47 -1.15
CA ALA A 28 -11.43 -1.42 0.08
C ALA A 28 -12.63 -0.46 -0.01
N GLU A 29 -12.50 0.67 -0.70
CA GLU A 29 -13.60 1.60 -0.98
C GLU A 29 -14.62 0.98 -1.95
N THR A 30 -14.15 0.34 -3.01
CA THR A 30 -15.03 -0.29 -4.02
C THR A 30 -15.86 -1.41 -3.43
N TYR A 31 -15.30 -2.20 -2.50
CA TYR A 31 -16.00 -3.34 -1.91
C TYR A 31 -17.16 -2.94 -1.01
N ASP A 32 -17.26 -1.68 -0.56
CA ASP A 32 -18.46 -1.22 0.15
C ASP A 32 -19.71 -1.35 -0.73
N GLN A 33 -19.59 -1.01 -2.01
CA GLN A 33 -20.70 -1.19 -2.95
C GLN A 33 -21.02 -2.68 -3.13
N TYR A 34 -20.02 -3.53 -3.30
CA TYR A 34 -20.24 -4.97 -3.50
C TYR A 34 -20.89 -5.63 -2.28
N ILE A 35 -20.51 -5.21 -1.08
CA ILE A 35 -21.14 -5.64 0.17
C ILE A 35 -22.61 -5.23 0.20
N GLN A 36 -22.95 -4.01 -0.22
CA GLN A 36 -24.34 -3.55 -0.29
C GLN A 36 -25.16 -4.36 -1.29
N ASP A 37 -24.60 -4.63 -2.47
CA ASP A 37 -25.28 -5.37 -3.54
C ASP A 37 -25.58 -6.83 -3.13
N ALA A 38 -24.71 -7.46 -2.32
CA ALA A 38 -24.87 -8.84 -1.87
C ALA A 38 -25.72 -9.00 -0.59
N GLN A 39 -25.87 -7.96 0.24
CA GLN A 39 -26.52 -8.06 1.57
C GLN A 39 -27.97 -8.55 1.53
N GLY A 40 -28.70 -8.31 0.44
CA GLY A 40 -30.12 -8.70 0.29
C GLY A 40 -30.34 -10.05 -0.38
N SER A 41 -29.31 -10.70 -0.90
CA SER A 41 -29.44 -11.87 -1.77
C SER A 41 -28.50 -13.03 -1.40
N ASP A 42 -27.26 -12.72 -1.02
CA ASP A 42 -26.21 -13.71 -0.81
C ASP A 42 -25.31 -13.31 0.39
N GLN A 43 -25.60 -13.90 1.55
CA GLN A 43 -24.87 -13.60 2.78
C GLN A 43 -23.43 -14.12 2.77
N GLU A 44 -23.17 -15.25 2.11
CA GLU A 44 -21.82 -15.81 2.00
C GLU A 44 -20.95 -14.88 1.15
N LEU A 45 -21.49 -14.42 0.01
CA LEU A 45 -20.80 -13.47 -0.86
C LEU A 45 -20.58 -12.11 -0.16
N ALA A 46 -21.57 -11.61 0.58
CA ALA A 46 -21.41 -10.40 1.37
C ALA A 46 -20.32 -10.54 2.45
N GLN A 47 -20.20 -11.72 3.07
CA GLN A 47 -19.15 -12.00 4.04
C GLN A 47 -17.78 -12.05 3.37
N PHE A 48 -17.65 -12.73 2.23
CA PHE A 48 -16.43 -12.76 1.45
C PHE A 48 -15.94 -11.34 1.12
N PHE A 49 -16.81 -10.44 0.64
CA PHE A 49 -16.41 -9.07 0.35
C PHE A 49 -15.97 -8.27 1.59
N ARG A 50 -16.59 -8.51 2.76
CA ARG A 50 -16.12 -7.92 4.03
C ARG A 50 -14.71 -8.38 4.38
N ASP A 51 -14.42 -9.66 4.19
CA ASP A 51 -13.10 -10.23 4.49
C ASP A 51 -12.03 -9.64 3.56
N VAL A 52 -12.27 -9.65 2.24
CA VAL A 52 -11.34 -9.05 1.27
C VAL A 52 -11.14 -7.55 1.52
N LYS A 53 -12.18 -6.81 1.92
CA LYS A 53 -12.05 -5.40 2.35
C LYS A 53 -11.12 -5.26 3.54
N GLN A 54 -11.26 -6.12 4.55
CA GLN A 54 -10.43 -6.06 5.74
C GLN A 54 -8.96 -6.39 5.43
N GLU A 55 -8.70 -7.39 4.58
CA GLU A 55 -7.35 -7.72 4.11
C GLU A 55 -6.69 -6.56 3.37
N ASN A 56 -7.43 -5.85 2.52
CA ASN A 56 -6.93 -4.66 1.83
C ASN A 56 -6.60 -3.52 2.80
N LYS A 57 -7.43 -3.29 3.82
CA LYS A 57 -7.11 -2.32 4.89
C LYS A 57 -5.81 -2.68 5.62
N GLN A 58 -5.63 -3.96 5.98
CA GLN A 58 -4.41 -4.42 6.63
C GLN A 58 -3.18 -4.25 5.74
N ARG A 59 -3.32 -4.54 4.43
CA ARG A 59 -2.27 -4.33 3.42
C ARG A 59 -1.89 -2.85 3.31
N ALA A 60 -2.87 -1.96 3.25
CA ALA A 60 -2.65 -0.51 3.22
C ALA A 60 -1.88 -0.05 4.47
N GLU A 61 -2.28 -0.47 5.67
CA GLU A 61 -1.58 -0.11 6.90
C GLU A 61 -0.15 -0.65 6.95
N ARG A 62 0.10 -1.85 6.44
CA ARG A 62 1.45 -2.39 6.31
C ARG A 62 2.30 -1.57 5.33
N ALA A 63 1.74 -1.19 4.18
CA ALA A 63 2.44 -0.37 3.20
C ALA A 63 2.80 1.01 3.76
N LYS A 64 1.88 1.66 4.49
CA LYS A 64 2.14 2.93 5.19
C LYS A 64 3.30 2.82 6.19
N ARG A 65 3.35 1.77 7.01
CA ARG A 65 4.44 1.55 7.97
C ARG A 65 5.80 1.41 7.28
N ILE A 66 5.87 0.64 6.19
CA ILE A 66 7.11 0.45 5.44
C ILE A 66 7.55 1.76 4.77
N LEU A 67 6.62 2.53 4.19
CA LEU A 67 6.92 3.86 3.62
C LEU A 67 7.48 4.81 4.68
N HIS A 68 6.83 4.87 5.84
CA HIS A 68 7.26 5.72 6.95
C HIS A 68 8.68 5.39 7.40
N GLN A 69 9.01 4.11 7.58
CA GLN A 69 10.36 3.66 7.96
C GLN A 69 11.41 4.11 6.95
N ARG A 70 11.15 3.87 5.65
CA ARG A 70 12.09 4.23 4.59
C ARG A 70 12.34 5.73 4.48
N LEU A 71 11.29 6.55 4.59
CA LEU A 71 11.43 8.00 4.55
C LEU A 71 12.23 8.54 5.75
N HIS A 72 12.14 7.91 6.92
CA HIS A 72 12.97 8.26 8.08
C HIS A 72 14.43 7.85 7.86
N ASP A 73 14.69 6.66 7.31
CA ASP A 73 16.05 6.17 7.05
C ASP A 73 16.77 7.03 6.00
N GLU A 74 16.07 7.50 4.95
CA GLU A 74 16.60 8.43 3.94
C GLU A 74 16.97 9.80 4.53
N GLN A 75 16.17 10.31 5.47
CA GLN A 75 16.45 11.59 6.15
C GLN A 75 17.65 11.49 7.10
N GLY A 76 17.85 10.34 7.75
CA GLY A 76 19.02 10.08 8.60
C GLY A 76 20.34 9.97 7.85
N ALA A 77 20.31 9.51 6.59
CA ALA A 77 21.50 9.39 5.74
C ALA A 77 22.01 10.73 5.16
N GLY A 78 21.16 11.77 5.12
CA GLY A 78 21.48 13.08 4.55
C GLY A 78 22.07 14.12 5.52
N GLY A 79 22.08 13.84 6.82
CA GLY A 79 22.44 14.83 7.86
C GLY A 79 23.91 14.84 8.31
N GLY A 80 24.80 14.09 7.66
CA GLY A 80 26.18 13.93 8.11
C GLY A 80 27.21 14.10 7.01
N ARG A 81 27.31 15.28 6.39
CA ARG A 81 28.50 15.74 5.66
C ARG A 81 28.66 17.26 5.76
#